data_AF-A0A957FNH3-F1
#
_entry.id   AF-A0A957FNH3-F1
#
_cell.length_a   1.000
_cell.length_b   1.000
_cell.length_c   1.000
_cell.angle_alpha   90.00
_cell.angle_beta   90.00
_cell.angle_gamma   90.00
#
_symmetry.space_group_name_H-M   'P 1'
#
loop_
_entity.id
_entity.type
_entity.pdbx_description
1 polymer ?
#
loop_
_entity_poly.entity_id
_entity_poly.type
_entity_poly.pdbx_seq_one_letter_code
_entity_poly.pdbx_strand_id
1 'polypeptide(L)'
;QLHALLQAETKVPVARVLAFDDSHTLIDRDFILMEQLPGRPLTEMGHVNTSLVLGQLGEQLAQVHRLHATQYGYLGPHRPMTPQNNWVDAFAIMWSKLIADIMAVGYYDDEEAAFMRRLLDHYLVMFDKPVASCLLHMDVWHQNILVDDEGTITGLVDWDRALWGDPEIEYAVLDYCGISEPAFWEGYGRERDNSQEATIRQVFYLLYELQKYIVIRHGRNQDPSAASRYKQQVLYIVQQHLL
;
A
#
# COMPACT_ATOMS: atom_id res chain seq x y z
N GLN A 1 14.82 -11.14 1.20
CA GLN A 1 13.88 -12.28 1.34
C GLN A 1 12.65 -12.08 0.45
N LEU A 2 11.94 -10.95 0.55
CA LEU A 2 10.77 -10.63 -0.27
C LEU A 2 10.99 -10.75 -1.79
N HIS A 3 12.03 -10.12 -2.33
CA HIS A 3 12.35 -10.19 -3.76
C HIS A 3 12.59 -11.63 -4.25
N ALA A 4 13.26 -12.46 -3.44
CA ALA A 4 13.49 -13.86 -3.78
C ALA A 4 12.20 -14.68 -3.81
N LEU A 5 11.26 -14.41 -2.88
CA LEU A 5 9.93 -15.04 -2.89
C LEU A 5 9.15 -14.67 -4.16
N LEU A 6 9.13 -13.38 -4.50
CA LEU A 6 8.44 -12.88 -5.70
C LEU A 6 9.02 -13.49 -6.99
N GLN A 7 10.35 -13.57 -7.11
CA GLN A 7 11.02 -14.20 -8.25
C GLN A 7 10.74 -15.70 -8.36
N ALA A 8 10.55 -16.40 -7.24
CA ALA A 8 10.31 -17.83 -7.21
C ALA A 8 8.85 -18.20 -7.53
N GLU A 9 7.89 -17.41 -7.02
CA GLU A 9 6.48 -17.79 -7.00
C GLU A 9 5.59 -16.96 -7.94
N THR A 10 6.14 -15.93 -8.59
CA THR A 10 5.38 -15.03 -9.47
C THR A 10 6.14 -14.69 -10.75
N LYS A 11 5.44 -14.11 -11.72
CA LYS A 11 6.03 -13.50 -12.92
C LYS A 11 6.33 -12.00 -12.76
N VAL A 12 6.18 -11.45 -11.56
CA VAL A 12 6.42 -10.02 -11.34
C VAL A 12 7.91 -9.74 -11.49
N PRO A 13 8.32 -8.85 -12.41
CA PRO A 13 9.72 -8.52 -12.57
C PRO A 13 10.17 -7.67 -11.38
N VAL A 14 10.98 -8.26 -10.51
CA VAL A 14 11.60 -7.57 -9.36
C VAL A 14 13.11 -7.77 -9.40
N ALA A 15 13.84 -6.76 -8.91
CA ALA A 15 15.30 -6.76 -8.96
C ALA A 15 15.88 -7.87 -8.09
N ARG A 16 16.87 -8.62 -8.59
CA ARG A 16 17.63 -9.52 -7.71
C ARG A 16 18.48 -8.70 -6.75
N VAL A 17 18.40 -9.02 -5.47
CA VAL A 17 19.28 -8.44 -4.44
C VAL A 17 20.63 -9.13 -4.51
N LEU A 18 21.69 -8.35 -4.79
CA LEU A 18 23.06 -8.82 -4.93
C LEU A 18 23.82 -8.78 -3.59
N ALA A 19 23.57 -7.74 -2.80
CA ALA A 19 24.12 -7.60 -1.46
C ALA A 19 23.18 -6.77 -0.59
N PHE A 20 23.21 -7.03 0.71
CA PHE A 20 22.58 -6.23 1.76
C PHE A 20 23.55 -6.21 2.94
N ASP A 21 23.81 -5.02 3.48
CA ASP A 21 24.64 -4.85 4.67
C ASP A 21 23.96 -3.84 5.60
N ASP A 22 23.71 -4.29 6.83
CA ASP A 22 23.22 -3.51 7.97
C ASP A 22 24.26 -3.47 9.10
N SER A 23 25.50 -3.87 8.80
CA SER A 23 26.59 -3.97 9.79
C SER A 23 27.28 -2.62 10.04
N HIS A 24 27.11 -1.68 9.12
CA HIS A 24 27.76 -0.36 9.07
C HIS A 24 29.28 -0.43 8.97
N THR A 25 29.84 -1.58 8.57
CA THR A 25 31.29 -1.79 8.54
C THR A 25 31.96 -1.24 7.27
N LEU A 26 31.25 -1.30 6.13
CA LEU A 26 31.74 -0.79 4.84
C LEU A 26 31.33 0.67 4.59
N ILE A 27 30.09 0.99 4.95
CA ILE A 27 29.47 2.31 4.84
C ILE A 27 28.74 2.55 6.16
N ASP A 28 28.79 3.77 6.71
CA ASP A 28 28.15 4.15 7.98
C ASP A 28 26.62 4.26 7.89
N ARG A 29 25.97 3.36 7.12
CA ARG A 29 24.53 3.27 6.87
C ARG A 29 24.16 1.87 6.36
N ASP A 30 22.91 1.47 6.59
CA ASP A 30 22.30 0.33 5.90
C ASP A 30 22.32 0.56 4.38
N PHE A 31 22.65 -0.45 3.61
CA PHE A 31 22.54 -0.39 2.16
C PHE A 31 22.13 -1.71 1.53
N ILE A 32 21.53 -1.58 0.35
CA ILE A 32 21.15 -2.69 -0.53
C ILE A 32 21.72 -2.44 -1.93
N LEU A 33 22.32 -3.46 -2.51
CA LEU A 33 22.74 -3.49 -3.91
C LEU A 33 21.86 -4.48 -4.64
N MET A 34 21.27 -4.06 -5.74
CA MET A 34 20.36 -4.87 -6.54
C MET A 34 20.56 -4.61 -8.03
N GLU A 35 20.05 -5.51 -8.85
CA GLU A 35 20.05 -5.33 -10.30
C GLU A 35 19.24 -4.09 -10.72
N GLN A 36 19.74 -3.37 -11.72
CA GLN A 36 18.95 -2.37 -12.40
C GLN A 36 18.00 -3.08 -13.37
N LEU A 37 16.70 -2.98 -13.11
CA LEU A 37 15.67 -3.49 -14.03
C LEU A 37 15.66 -2.63 -15.31
N PRO A 38 15.38 -3.24 -16.48
CA PRO A 38 15.25 -2.50 -17.73
C PRO A 38 13.95 -1.67 -17.75
N GLY A 39 13.77 -0.89 -18.81
CA GLY A 39 12.61 -0.03 -18.99
C GLY A 39 12.72 1.32 -18.27
N ARG A 40 11.62 2.06 -18.28
CA ARG A 40 11.48 3.39 -17.66
C ARG A 40 10.18 3.48 -16.88
N PRO A 41 10.09 4.35 -15.86
CA PRO A 41 8.84 4.63 -15.17
C PRO A 41 7.72 4.99 -16.16
N LEU A 42 6.51 4.47 -15.93
CA LEU A 42 5.34 4.73 -16.78
C LEU A 42 5.03 6.23 -16.89
N THR A 43 5.34 7.01 -15.85
CA THR A 43 5.24 8.49 -15.84
C THR A 43 6.12 9.18 -16.88
N GLU A 44 7.21 8.53 -17.32
CA GLU A 44 8.17 9.07 -18.29
C GLU A 44 7.88 8.62 -19.72
N MET A 45 6.88 7.76 -19.91
CA MET A 45 6.51 7.24 -21.23
C MET A 45 5.66 8.25 -21.99
N GLY A 46 6.09 8.60 -23.21
CA GLY A 46 5.33 9.54 -24.05
C GLY A 46 4.08 8.91 -24.67
N HIS A 47 4.23 7.74 -25.31
CA HIS A 47 3.14 7.01 -25.97
C HIS A 47 3.25 5.53 -25.67
N VAL A 48 2.37 5.04 -24.80
CA VAL A 48 2.22 3.61 -24.50
C VAL A 48 0.73 3.29 -24.35
N ASN A 49 0.34 2.07 -24.68
CA ASN A 49 -1.02 1.62 -24.42
C ASN A 49 -1.19 1.34 -22.93
N THR A 50 -1.68 2.32 -22.17
CA THR A 50 -1.86 2.20 -20.71
C THR A 50 -2.77 1.04 -20.35
N SER A 51 -3.83 0.75 -21.12
CA SER A 51 -4.72 -0.38 -20.85
C SER A 51 -3.98 -1.73 -20.92
N LEU A 52 -3.04 -1.88 -21.85
CA LEU A 52 -2.18 -3.07 -21.94
C LEU A 52 -1.29 -3.22 -20.69
N VAL A 53 -0.72 -2.11 -20.21
CA VAL A 53 0.11 -2.10 -18.99
C VAL A 53 -0.75 -2.45 -17.77
N LEU A 54 -1.93 -1.85 -17.63
CA LEU A 54 -2.84 -2.10 -16.50
C LEU A 54 -3.33 -3.55 -16.48
N GLY A 55 -3.62 -4.16 -17.64
CA GLY A 55 -3.95 -5.59 -17.72
C GLY A 55 -2.82 -6.49 -17.21
N GLN A 56 -1.59 -6.25 -17.65
CA GLN A 56 -0.42 -6.99 -17.16
C GLN A 56 -0.22 -6.80 -15.65
N LEU A 57 -0.40 -5.58 -15.14
CA LEU A 57 -0.30 -5.28 -13.72
C LEU A 57 -1.36 -6.03 -12.92
N GLY A 58 -2.59 -6.10 -13.43
CA GLY A 58 -3.66 -6.90 -12.85
C GLY A 58 -3.28 -8.38 -12.71
N GLU A 59 -2.78 -8.98 -13.80
CA GLU A 59 -2.34 -10.38 -13.78
C GLU A 59 -1.19 -10.63 -12.79
N GLN A 60 -0.28 -9.66 -12.69
CA GLN A 60 0.87 -9.70 -11.78
C GLN A 60 0.44 -9.58 -10.31
N LEU A 61 -0.36 -8.57 -9.95
CA LEU A 61 -0.86 -8.41 -8.58
C LEU A 61 -1.77 -9.57 -8.16
N ALA A 62 -2.53 -10.16 -9.09
CA ALA A 62 -3.28 -11.38 -8.79
C ALA A 62 -2.37 -12.56 -8.40
N GLN A 63 -1.17 -12.66 -8.97
CA GLN A 63 -0.17 -13.66 -8.56
C GLN A 63 0.41 -13.33 -7.19
N VAL A 64 0.77 -12.08 -6.95
CA VAL A 64 1.31 -11.62 -5.66
C VAL A 64 0.30 -11.86 -4.53
N HIS A 65 -0.96 -11.51 -4.75
CA HIS A 65 -2.03 -11.68 -3.75
C HIS A 65 -2.36 -13.15 -3.45
N ARG A 66 -1.92 -14.11 -4.28
CA ARG A 66 -2.04 -15.54 -3.98
C ARG A 66 -0.94 -16.06 -3.06
N LEU A 67 0.10 -15.27 -2.80
CA LEU A 67 1.10 -15.59 -1.80
C LEU A 67 0.50 -15.32 -0.43
N HIS A 68 0.46 -16.35 0.42
CA HIS A 68 -0.17 -16.26 1.74
C HIS A 68 0.83 -16.49 2.87
N ALA A 69 0.66 -15.73 3.95
CA ALA A 69 1.30 -15.97 5.24
C ALA A 69 0.29 -16.51 6.27
N THR A 70 0.78 -16.92 7.44
CA THR A 70 -0.05 -17.35 8.57
C THR A 70 -0.43 -16.21 9.51
N GLN A 71 0.23 -15.06 9.38
CA GLN A 71 0.03 -13.87 10.22
C GLN A 71 -0.19 -12.63 9.34
N TYR A 72 -0.71 -11.57 9.95
CA TYR A 72 -1.12 -10.33 9.29
C TYR A 72 -0.31 -9.13 9.78
N GLY A 73 -0.25 -8.10 8.94
CA GLY A 73 0.46 -6.84 9.18
C GLY A 73 1.85 -6.82 8.55
N TYR A 74 2.72 -5.98 9.10
CA TYR A 74 4.10 -5.84 8.63
C TYR A 74 4.97 -6.98 9.15
N LEU A 75 5.28 -7.95 8.29
CA LEU A 75 6.17 -9.07 8.61
C LEU A 75 7.58 -8.74 8.13
N GLY A 76 8.55 -8.73 9.05
CA GLY A 76 9.94 -8.44 8.71
C GLY A 76 10.79 -8.04 9.92
N PRO A 77 12.10 -7.81 9.71
CA PRO A 77 13.04 -7.48 10.79
C PRO A 77 12.72 -6.15 11.48
N HIS A 78 12.16 -5.17 10.76
CA HIS A 78 11.84 -3.84 11.30
C HIS A 78 10.68 -3.83 12.31
N ARG A 79 9.88 -4.90 12.39
CA ARG A 79 8.80 -5.13 13.39
C ARG A 79 8.05 -3.85 13.83
N PRO A 80 7.45 -3.07 12.91
CA PRO A 80 6.79 -1.81 13.26
C PRO A 80 5.51 -2.02 14.09
N MET A 81 4.98 -3.26 14.09
CA MET A 81 3.87 -3.72 14.90
C MET A 81 4.07 -5.19 15.28
N THR A 82 3.32 -5.64 16.29
CA THR A 82 3.18 -7.08 16.57
C THR A 82 2.29 -7.72 15.49
N PRO A 83 2.76 -8.75 14.77
CA PRO A 83 1.93 -9.50 13.83
C PRO A 83 0.69 -10.09 14.50
N GLN A 84 -0.43 -10.12 13.80
CA GLN A 84 -1.71 -10.62 14.32
C GLN A 84 -2.14 -11.91 13.62
N ASN A 85 -3.13 -12.60 14.20
CA ASN A 85 -3.67 -13.86 13.65
C ASN A 85 -4.92 -13.65 12.78
N ASN A 86 -5.44 -12.43 12.69
CA ASN A 86 -6.50 -12.05 11.77
C ASN A 86 -6.24 -10.60 11.27
N TRP A 87 -6.91 -10.25 10.17
CA TRP A 87 -6.72 -8.96 9.52
C TRP A 87 -7.29 -7.79 10.33
N VAL A 88 -8.46 -7.97 10.95
CA VAL A 88 -9.15 -6.90 11.70
C VAL A 88 -8.27 -6.37 12.82
N ASP A 89 -7.69 -7.26 13.62
CA ASP A 89 -6.77 -6.89 14.70
C ASP A 89 -5.51 -6.22 14.14
N ALA A 90 -4.97 -6.70 13.02
CA ALA A 90 -3.81 -6.08 12.39
C ALA A 90 -4.11 -4.65 11.94
N PHE A 91 -5.23 -4.45 11.24
CA PHE A 91 -5.64 -3.15 10.74
C PHE A 91 -5.96 -2.17 11.88
N ALA A 92 -6.61 -2.62 12.96
CA ALA A 92 -6.85 -1.79 14.14
C ALA A 92 -5.55 -1.27 14.79
N ILE A 93 -4.51 -2.12 14.85
CA ILE A 93 -3.19 -1.71 15.35
C ILE A 93 -2.51 -0.75 14.38
N MET A 94 -2.55 -1.02 13.07
CA MET A 94 -1.99 -0.15 12.03
C MET A 94 -2.63 1.24 12.08
N TRP A 95 -3.95 1.30 12.10
CA TRP A 95 -4.74 2.52 12.25
C TRP A 95 -4.36 3.29 13.51
N SER A 96 -4.27 2.59 14.63
CA SER A 96 -3.89 3.13 15.93
C SER A 96 -2.49 3.75 15.94
N LYS A 97 -1.54 3.12 15.23
CA LYS A 97 -0.16 3.62 15.10
C LYS A 97 -0.10 4.85 14.20
N LEU A 98 -0.80 4.82 13.07
CA LEU A 98 -0.87 5.98 12.17
C LEU A 98 -1.46 7.20 12.87
N ILE A 99 -2.54 7.04 13.64
CA ILE A 99 -3.10 8.13 14.45
C ILE A 99 -2.06 8.67 15.45
N ALA A 100 -1.30 7.79 16.12
CA ALA A 100 -0.27 8.21 17.05
C ALA A 100 0.86 9.00 16.36
N ASP A 101 1.26 8.58 15.15
CA ASP A 101 2.25 9.31 14.35
C ASP A 101 1.74 10.71 13.95
N ILE A 102 0.46 10.83 13.59
CA ILE A 102 -0.18 12.11 13.26
C ILE A 102 -0.27 13.04 14.48
N MET A 103 -0.57 12.49 15.67
CA MET A 103 -0.49 13.25 16.91
C MET A 103 0.94 13.71 17.20
N ALA A 104 1.93 12.85 16.99
CA ALA A 104 3.35 13.17 17.24
C ALA A 104 3.86 14.32 16.36
N VAL A 105 3.32 14.47 15.14
CA VAL A 105 3.60 15.62 14.26
C VAL A 105 2.68 16.82 14.49
N GLY A 106 1.77 16.76 15.48
CA GLY A 106 0.92 17.87 15.92
C GLY A 106 -0.31 18.13 15.05
N TYR A 107 -0.75 17.15 14.25
CA TYR A 107 -1.91 17.31 13.36
C TYR A 107 -3.18 16.69 13.92
N TYR A 108 -3.13 15.89 14.98
CA TYR A 108 -4.29 15.51 15.77
C TYR A 108 -4.09 15.88 17.24
N ASP A 109 -5.11 16.45 17.85
CA ASP A 109 -5.23 16.50 19.31
C ASP A 109 -5.84 15.20 19.88
N ASP A 110 -5.96 15.14 21.21
CA ASP A 110 -6.52 13.97 21.90
C ASP A 110 -7.97 13.67 21.52
N GLU A 111 -8.77 14.71 21.22
CA GLU A 111 -10.17 14.54 20.86
C GLU A 111 -10.32 13.99 19.44
N GLU A 112 -9.59 14.56 18.48
CA GLU A 112 -9.53 14.10 17.09
C GLU A 112 -9.02 12.65 17.01
N ALA A 113 -7.94 12.34 17.74
CA ALA A 113 -7.40 10.99 17.78
C ALA A 113 -8.38 9.98 18.39
N ALA A 114 -9.03 10.34 19.51
CA ALA A 114 -10.01 9.47 20.14
C ALA A 114 -11.26 9.30 19.26
N PHE A 115 -11.68 10.34 18.55
CA PHE A 115 -12.75 10.28 17.57
C PHE A 115 -12.43 9.30 16.43
N MET A 116 -11.26 9.41 15.79
CA MET A 116 -10.87 8.53 14.69
C MET A 116 -10.73 7.05 15.11
N ARG A 117 -10.33 6.78 16.35
CA ARG A 117 -10.32 5.41 16.91
C ARG A 117 -11.73 4.87 17.12
N ARG A 118 -12.59 5.63 17.81
CA ARG A 118 -13.99 5.24 18.04
C ARG A 118 -14.76 5.05 16.74
N LEU A 119 -14.43 5.83 15.71
CA LEU A 119 -15.05 5.70 14.40
C LEU A 119 -14.72 4.35 13.76
N LEU A 120 -13.46 3.91 13.78
CA LEU A 120 -13.11 2.56 13.33
C LEU A 120 -13.82 1.50 14.18
N ASP A 121 -13.77 1.62 15.51
CA ASP A 121 -14.39 0.68 16.43
C ASP A 121 -15.89 0.47 16.13
N HIS A 122 -16.61 1.55 15.81
CA HIS A 122 -18.02 1.50 15.44
C HIS A 122 -18.27 0.65 14.18
N TYR A 123 -17.36 0.70 13.21
CA TYR A 123 -17.48 0.02 11.93
C TYR A 123 -16.71 -1.31 11.84
N LEU A 124 -16.07 -1.78 12.91
CA LEU A 124 -15.29 -3.04 12.89
C LEU A 124 -16.11 -4.25 12.42
N VAL A 125 -17.42 -4.26 12.67
CA VAL A 125 -18.33 -5.31 12.18
C VAL A 125 -18.35 -5.41 10.64
N MET A 126 -18.07 -4.33 9.91
CA MET A 126 -17.96 -4.33 8.45
C MET A 126 -16.72 -5.06 7.93
N PHE A 127 -15.78 -5.38 8.82
CA PHE A 127 -14.56 -6.14 8.54
C PHE A 127 -14.67 -7.63 8.90
N ASP A 128 -15.81 -8.08 9.43
CA ASP A 128 -16.05 -9.48 9.78
C ASP A 128 -16.29 -10.34 8.51
N LYS A 129 -15.20 -10.63 7.82
CA LYS A 129 -15.17 -11.57 6.69
C LYS A 129 -13.91 -12.42 6.73
N PRO A 130 -13.93 -13.63 6.12
CA PRO A 130 -12.70 -14.38 5.87
C PRO A 130 -11.77 -13.58 4.97
N VAL A 131 -10.53 -13.38 5.44
CA VAL A 131 -9.45 -12.74 4.69
C VAL A 131 -8.28 -13.72 4.65
N ALA A 132 -7.69 -13.94 3.48
CA ALA A 132 -6.39 -14.58 3.39
C ALA A 132 -5.31 -13.53 3.64
N SER A 133 -4.24 -13.86 4.36
CA SER A 133 -3.13 -12.94 4.58
C SER A 133 -2.28 -12.84 3.31
N CYS A 134 -2.71 -12.03 2.36
CA CYS A 134 -2.09 -11.86 1.05
C CYS A 134 -0.89 -10.94 1.13
N LEU A 135 0.20 -11.24 0.44
CA LEU A 135 1.28 -10.26 0.25
C LEU A 135 0.76 -9.09 -0.59
N LEU A 136 0.96 -7.86 -0.13
CA LEU A 136 0.58 -6.62 -0.80
C LEU A 136 1.82 -5.73 -1.01
N HIS A 137 1.85 -4.94 -2.07
CA HIS A 137 2.91 -3.99 -2.38
C HIS A 137 2.74 -2.64 -1.68
N MET A 138 1.50 -2.12 -1.60
CA MET A 138 1.11 -0.89 -0.89
C MET A 138 1.74 0.43 -1.39
N ASP A 139 2.36 0.43 -2.57
CA ASP A 139 2.93 1.63 -3.21
C ASP A 139 2.91 1.49 -4.74
N VAL A 140 1.78 1.04 -5.28
CA VAL A 140 1.60 0.82 -6.73
C VAL A 140 1.07 2.10 -7.36
N TRP A 141 1.95 2.78 -8.08
CA TRP A 141 1.65 3.98 -8.86
C TRP A 141 2.58 4.06 -10.07
N HIS A 142 2.24 4.93 -11.01
CA HIS A 142 2.90 5.04 -12.32
C HIS A 142 4.44 5.17 -12.25
N GLN A 143 5.01 5.77 -11.20
CA GLN A 143 6.47 5.90 -11.07
C GLN A 143 7.16 4.57 -10.73
N ASN A 144 6.47 3.67 -10.02
CA ASN A 144 7.00 2.39 -9.56
C ASN A 144 6.77 1.25 -10.56
N ILE A 145 6.11 1.54 -11.68
CA ILE A 145 5.87 0.59 -12.77
C ILE A 145 6.85 0.93 -13.89
N LEU A 146 7.84 0.05 -14.12
CA LEU A 146 8.78 0.17 -15.23
C LEU A 146 8.23 -0.57 -16.45
N VAL A 147 8.30 0.08 -17.60
CA VAL A 147 7.84 -0.47 -18.88
C VAL A 147 8.88 -0.27 -19.99
N ASP A 148 8.88 -1.16 -20.97
CA ASP A 148 9.60 -0.96 -22.24
C ASP A 148 8.78 -0.10 -23.23
N ASP A 149 9.36 0.17 -24.40
CA ASP A 149 8.73 1.01 -25.43
C ASP A 149 7.51 0.32 -26.09
N GLU A 150 7.39 -1.00 -25.95
CA GLU A 150 6.26 -1.81 -26.40
C GLU A 150 5.10 -1.85 -25.39
N GLY A 151 5.33 -1.38 -24.15
CA GLY A 151 4.35 -1.38 -23.07
C GLY A 151 4.31 -2.67 -22.25
N THR A 152 5.36 -3.49 -22.30
CA THR A 152 5.55 -4.64 -21.41
C THR A 152 6.04 -4.17 -20.06
N ILE A 153 5.47 -4.67 -18.96
CA ILE A 153 6.01 -4.41 -17.63
C ILE A 153 7.36 -5.12 -17.47
N THR A 154 8.39 -4.33 -17.20
CA THR A 154 9.78 -4.77 -17.02
C THR A 154 10.26 -4.63 -15.58
N GLY A 155 9.49 -3.97 -14.72
CA GLY A 155 9.78 -3.87 -13.30
C GLY A 155 8.60 -3.37 -12.46
N LEU A 156 8.45 -3.93 -11.28
CA LEU A 156 7.65 -3.35 -10.19
C LEU A 156 8.57 -3.12 -8.99
N VAL A 157 8.82 -1.85 -8.69
CA VAL A 157 9.85 -1.42 -7.73
C VAL A 157 9.26 -0.81 -6.46
N ASP A 158 10.10 -0.64 -5.44
CA ASP A 158 9.76 -0.01 -4.16
C ASP A 158 8.77 -0.81 -3.29
N TRP A 159 9.22 -1.97 -2.83
CA TRP A 159 8.47 -2.87 -1.95
C TRP A 159 8.59 -2.52 -0.46
N ASP A 160 9.06 -1.31 -0.12
CA ASP A 160 9.35 -0.92 1.27
C ASP A 160 8.10 -0.83 2.16
N ARG A 161 6.91 -0.72 1.53
CA ARG A 161 5.62 -0.67 2.22
C ARG A 161 4.88 -2.01 2.27
N ALA A 162 5.50 -3.06 1.74
CA ALA A 162 4.84 -4.35 1.62
C ALA A 162 4.35 -4.87 2.97
N LEU A 163 3.15 -5.46 2.97
CA LEU A 163 2.52 -6.02 4.16
C LEU A 163 1.70 -7.25 3.79
N TRP A 164 1.29 -8.00 4.81
CA TRP A 164 0.45 -9.19 4.64
C TRP A 164 -0.96 -8.92 5.17
N GLY A 165 -1.98 -8.92 4.30
CA GLY A 165 -3.30 -8.37 4.65
C GLY A 165 -4.42 -8.65 3.66
N ASP A 166 -5.54 -7.95 3.86
CA ASP A 166 -6.68 -7.97 2.94
C ASP A 166 -6.35 -7.22 1.64
N PRO A 167 -6.42 -7.84 0.45
CA PRO A 167 -6.17 -7.15 -0.82
C PRO A 167 -6.97 -5.87 -1.02
N GLU A 168 -8.14 -5.73 -0.38
CA GLU A 168 -8.95 -4.52 -0.47
C GLU A 168 -8.24 -3.26 0.01
N ILE A 169 -7.26 -3.35 0.93
CA ILE A 169 -6.48 -2.18 1.34
C ILE A 169 -5.58 -1.68 0.21
N GLU A 170 -5.02 -2.58 -0.60
CA GLU A 170 -4.24 -2.18 -1.77
C GLU A 170 -5.12 -1.61 -2.88
N TYR A 171 -6.35 -2.12 -3.06
CA TYR A 171 -7.27 -1.55 -4.04
C TYR A 171 -7.55 -0.06 -3.79
N ALA A 172 -7.57 0.38 -2.53
CA ALA A 172 -7.70 1.79 -2.20
C ALA A 172 -6.47 2.62 -2.64
N VAL A 173 -5.27 2.04 -2.58
CA VAL A 173 -4.04 2.64 -3.15
C VAL A 173 -4.15 2.72 -4.67
N LEU A 174 -4.60 1.64 -5.31
CA LEU A 174 -4.80 1.60 -6.78
C LEU A 174 -5.83 2.64 -7.24
N ASP A 175 -6.93 2.82 -6.49
CA ASP A 175 -7.92 3.86 -6.76
C ASP A 175 -7.31 5.26 -6.66
N TYR A 176 -6.59 5.52 -5.57
CA TYR A 176 -5.94 6.81 -5.32
C TYR A 176 -4.94 7.17 -6.42
N CYS A 177 -4.22 6.17 -6.94
CA CYS A 177 -3.20 6.34 -7.97
C CYS A 177 -3.73 6.25 -9.41
N GLY A 178 -5.04 6.04 -9.60
CA GLY A 178 -5.66 5.93 -10.92
C GLY A 178 -5.27 4.66 -11.69
N ILE A 179 -5.03 3.55 -10.98
CA ILE A 179 -4.58 2.27 -11.53
C ILE A 179 -5.74 1.28 -11.70
N SER A 180 -6.76 1.34 -10.84
CA SER A 180 -7.89 0.38 -10.77
C SER A 180 -8.93 0.54 -11.89
N GLU A 181 -8.48 0.83 -13.11
CA GLU A 181 -9.31 0.94 -14.32
C GLU A 181 -9.84 -0.43 -14.82
N PRO A 182 -10.84 -0.48 -15.73
CA PRO A 182 -11.40 -1.74 -16.22
C PRO A 182 -10.37 -2.76 -16.72
N ALA A 183 -9.33 -2.31 -17.43
CA ALA A 183 -8.28 -3.20 -17.94
C ALA A 183 -7.48 -3.87 -16.82
N PHE A 184 -7.26 -3.17 -15.70
CA PHE A 184 -6.64 -3.76 -14.51
C PHE A 184 -7.48 -4.91 -13.96
N TRP A 185 -8.80 -4.70 -13.79
CA TRP A 185 -9.69 -5.73 -13.25
C TRP A 185 -9.86 -6.92 -14.18
N GLU A 186 -9.83 -6.70 -15.50
CA GLU A 186 -9.80 -7.77 -16.50
C GLU A 186 -8.56 -8.66 -16.31
N GLY A 187 -7.37 -8.06 -16.21
CA GLY A 187 -6.13 -8.80 -15.96
C GLY A 187 -6.06 -9.44 -14.56
N TYR A 188 -6.61 -8.77 -13.55
CA TYR A 188 -6.69 -9.30 -12.19
C TYR A 188 -7.58 -10.55 -12.10
N GLY A 189 -8.55 -10.68 -13.01
CA GLY A 189 -9.37 -11.87 -13.17
C GLY A 189 -10.46 -12.01 -12.09
N ARG A 190 -10.81 -10.92 -11.40
CA ARG A 190 -11.87 -10.90 -10.39
C ARG A 190 -12.60 -9.55 -10.42
N GLU A 191 -13.92 -9.59 -10.29
CA GLU A 191 -14.71 -8.38 -10.10
C GLU A 191 -14.54 -7.81 -8.68
N ARG A 192 -14.62 -6.48 -8.59
CA ARG A 192 -14.58 -5.78 -7.31
C ARG A 192 -15.86 -6.02 -6.51
N ASP A 193 -15.70 -6.33 -5.23
CA ASP A 193 -16.83 -6.37 -4.30
C ASP A 193 -17.35 -4.94 -4.05
N ASN A 194 -18.62 -4.73 -4.37
CA ASN A 194 -19.32 -3.45 -4.21
C ASN A 194 -20.47 -3.56 -3.19
N SER A 195 -20.42 -4.54 -2.29
CA SER A 195 -21.32 -4.61 -1.14
C SER A 195 -21.22 -3.35 -0.26
N GLN A 196 -22.23 -3.13 0.57
CA GLN A 196 -22.23 -2.00 1.49
C GLN A 196 -21.04 -2.08 2.46
N GLU A 197 -20.77 -3.29 2.96
CA GLU A 197 -19.65 -3.59 3.84
C GLU A 197 -18.31 -3.30 3.15
N ALA A 198 -18.13 -3.73 1.88
CA ALA A 198 -16.93 -3.44 1.10
C ALA A 198 -16.74 -1.95 0.85
N THR A 199 -17.82 -1.22 0.60
CA THR A 199 -17.77 0.24 0.39
C THR A 199 -17.29 0.95 1.65
N ILE A 200 -17.76 0.53 2.83
CA ILE A 200 -17.28 1.10 4.10
C ILE A 200 -15.79 0.76 4.32
N ARG A 201 -15.38 -0.50 4.10
CA ARG A 201 -13.96 -0.89 4.22
C ARG A 201 -13.07 -0.08 3.27
N GLN A 202 -13.50 0.13 2.03
CA GLN A 202 -12.80 0.95 1.04
C GLN A 202 -12.58 2.38 1.55
N VAL A 203 -13.57 2.99 2.20
CA VAL A 203 -13.41 4.33 2.79
C VAL A 203 -12.33 4.30 3.87
N PHE A 204 -12.34 3.34 4.80
CA PHE A 204 -11.30 3.24 5.83
C PHE A 204 -9.91 2.97 5.26
N TYR A 205 -9.79 2.11 4.25
CA TYR A 205 -8.53 1.84 3.57
C TYR A 205 -8.02 3.08 2.82
N LEU A 206 -8.89 3.84 2.17
CA LEU A 206 -8.54 5.13 1.55
C LEU A 206 -8.11 6.16 2.61
N LEU A 207 -8.81 6.22 3.75
CA LEU A 207 -8.42 7.10 4.84
C LEU A 207 -7.05 6.71 5.42
N TYR A 208 -6.73 5.42 5.52
CA TYR A 208 -5.40 4.95 5.92
C TYR A 208 -4.33 5.41 4.92
N GLU A 209 -4.61 5.27 3.62
CA GLU A 209 -3.73 5.74 2.55
C GLU A 209 -3.50 7.26 2.60
N LEU A 210 -4.54 8.06 2.77
CA LEU A 210 -4.44 9.52 2.78
C LEU A 210 -3.77 10.08 4.04
N GLN A 211 -4.11 9.52 5.20
CA GLN A 211 -3.60 9.99 6.49
C GLN A 211 -2.07 9.87 6.60
N LYS A 212 -1.45 8.87 5.96
CA LYS A 212 0.01 8.71 5.95
C LYS A 212 0.73 9.92 5.35
N TYR A 213 0.10 10.61 4.40
CA TYR A 213 0.68 11.80 3.78
C TYR A 213 0.74 13.00 4.72
N ILE A 214 -0.07 13.04 5.78
CA ILE A 214 0.05 14.09 6.82
C ILE A 214 1.45 14.02 7.45
N VAL A 215 1.85 12.82 7.87
CA VAL A 215 3.15 12.55 8.49
C VAL A 215 4.29 12.74 7.48
N ILE A 216 4.15 12.21 6.25
CA ILE A 216 5.18 12.32 5.22
C ILE A 216 5.41 13.78 4.82
N ARG A 217 4.35 14.55 4.57
CA ARG A 217 4.48 15.94 4.12
C ARG A 217 5.08 16.82 5.20
N HIS A 218 4.69 16.63 6.46
CA HIS A 218 5.31 17.33 7.57
C HIS A 218 6.78 16.92 7.77
N GLY A 219 7.04 15.63 8.01
CA GLY A 219 8.35 15.15 8.46
C GLY A 219 9.40 15.05 7.36
N ARG A 220 9.04 14.50 6.19
CA ARG A 220 10.00 14.26 5.09
C ARG A 220 10.11 15.44 4.13
N ASN A 221 8.98 16.07 3.80
CA ASN A 221 8.96 17.16 2.80
C ASN A 221 9.05 18.56 3.40
N GLN A 222 8.92 18.70 4.73
CA GLN A 222 8.85 20.00 5.40
C GLN A 222 7.77 20.91 4.79
N ASP A 223 6.65 20.33 4.37
CA ASP A 223 5.51 20.98 3.74
C ASP A 223 4.28 20.93 4.66
N PRO A 224 4.19 21.84 5.65
CA PRO A 224 3.07 21.87 6.58
C PRO A 224 1.75 22.26 5.90
N SER A 225 1.80 22.97 4.77
CA SER A 225 0.60 23.34 4.01
C SER A 225 -0.04 22.10 3.38
N ALA A 226 0.77 21.23 2.75
CA ALA A 226 0.27 19.97 2.22
C ALA A 226 -0.25 19.05 3.34
N ALA A 227 0.46 18.94 4.47
CA ALA A 227 -0.01 18.14 5.60
C ALA A 227 -1.38 18.60 6.11
N SER A 228 -1.60 19.92 6.23
CA SER A 228 -2.91 20.48 6.59
C SER A 228 -3.99 20.18 5.55
N ARG A 229 -3.68 20.22 4.25
CA ARG A 229 -4.62 19.86 3.18
C ARG A 229 -5.05 18.40 3.27
N TYR A 230 -4.11 17.47 3.52
CA TYR A 230 -4.45 16.06 3.71
C TYR A 230 -5.32 15.84 4.94
N LYS A 231 -5.04 16.52 6.07
CA LYS A 231 -5.91 16.49 7.24
C LYS A 231 -7.34 16.94 6.90
N GLN A 232 -7.49 18.08 6.21
CA GLN A 232 -8.79 18.60 5.81
C GLN A 232 -9.53 17.64 4.87
N GLN A 233 -8.83 17.02 3.92
CA GLN A 233 -9.39 16.03 3.02
C GLN A 233 -9.89 14.79 3.77
N VAL A 234 -9.12 14.28 4.73
CA VAL A 234 -9.50 13.15 5.59
C VAL A 234 -10.78 13.46 6.37
N LEU A 235 -10.85 14.61 7.04
CA LEU A 235 -12.04 15.01 7.80
C LEU A 235 -13.26 15.22 6.90
N TYR A 236 -13.06 15.75 5.69
CA TYR A 236 -14.13 15.87 4.70
C TYR A 236 -14.70 14.50 4.30
N ILE A 237 -13.85 13.53 3.97
CA ILE A 237 -14.28 12.17 3.60
C ILE A 237 -15.05 11.51 4.76
N VAL A 238 -14.55 11.63 5.99
CA VAL A 238 -15.26 11.13 7.18
C VAL A 238 -16.66 11.72 7.28
N GLN A 239 -16.79 13.05 7.13
CA GLN A 239 -18.07 13.74 7.22
C GLN A 239 -19.06 13.38 6.11
N GLN A 240 -18.59 12.98 4.93
CA GLN A 240 -19.45 12.64 3.79
C GLN A 240 -19.88 11.15 3.78
N HIS A 241 -19.06 10.26 4.34
CA HIS A 241 -19.23 8.83 4.14
C HIS A 241 -19.43 8.00 5.41
N LEU A 242 -19.08 8.55 6.59
CA LEU A 242 -19.06 7.80 7.86
C LEU A 242 -19.85 8.49 8.99
N LEU A 243 -20.42 9.67 8.74
CA LEU A 243 -21.30 10.43 9.65
C LEU A 243 -22.61 10.78 8.96
#